data_AF-R1EN50-F1
#
_entry.id   AF-R1EN50-F1
#
_cell.length_a   1.000
_cell.length_b   1.000
_cell.length_c   1.000
_cell.angle_alpha   90.00
_cell.angle_beta   90.00
_cell.angle_gamma   90.00
#
_symmetry.space_group_name_H-M   'P 1'
#
loop_
_entity.id
_entity.type
_entity.pdbx_description
1 polymer ?
#
loop_
_entity_poly.entity_id
_entity_poly.type
_entity_poly.pdbx_seq_one_letter_code
_entity_poly.pdbx_strand_id
1 'polypeptide(L)' 'MDAGGYTVQVPRADPAMERHALLDFGAGYIQRSIDELPKQGAAWPWRLRMNYVADVLSIRHGALADSAMEFRRPHAKPD' A
#
# COMPACT_ATOMS: atom_id res chain seq x y z
N MET A 1 -9.09 -13.16 -11.46
CA MET A 1 -9.89 -13.10 -10.21
C MET A 1 -10.65 -14.41 -10.02
N ASP A 2 -11.45 -14.86 -10.98
CA ASP A 2 -12.19 -16.14 -10.87
C ASP A 2 -11.37 -17.38 -11.27
N ALA A 3 -10.43 -17.23 -12.21
CA ALA A 3 -9.62 -18.35 -12.71
C ALA A 3 -8.71 -19.01 -11.63
N GLY A 4 -8.39 -18.30 -10.54
CA GLY A 4 -7.54 -18.81 -9.45
C GLY A 4 -8.30 -19.37 -8.24
N GLY A 5 -9.63 -19.20 -8.21
CA GLY A 5 -10.48 -19.58 -7.08
C GLY A 5 -10.22 -18.78 -5.79
N TYR A 6 -9.63 -17.59 -5.88
CA TYR A 6 -9.34 -16.74 -4.72
C TYR A 6 -10.55 -15.89 -4.34
N THR A 7 -10.87 -15.84 -3.05
CA THR A 7 -12.01 -15.06 -2.52
C THR A 7 -11.57 -13.86 -1.68
N VAL A 8 -10.31 -13.82 -1.25
CA VAL A 8 -9.73 -12.68 -0.51
C VAL A 8 -8.44 -12.26 -1.18
N GLN A 9 -8.31 -10.95 -1.43
CA GLN A 9 -7.12 -10.34 -2.03
C GLN A 9 -6.82 -9.06 -1.26
N VAL A 10 -5.70 -9.03 -0.55
CA VAL A 10 -5.34 -7.89 0.30
C VAL A 10 -3.84 -7.60 0.16
N PRO A 11 -3.44 -6.33 -0.01
CA PRO A 11 -2.04 -5.98 0.09
C PRO A 11 -1.59 -6.12 1.55
N ARG A 12 -0.44 -6.75 1.78
CA ARG A 12 0.18 -6.87 3.10
C ARG A 12 1.55 -6.20 3.09
N ALA A 13 1.71 -5.20 3.94
CA ALA A 13 3.01 -4.61 4.20
C ALA A 13 3.87 -5.58 5.02
N ASP A 14 5.18 -5.61 4.74
CA ASP A 14 6.15 -6.26 5.61
C ASP A 14 6.08 -5.60 7.01
N PRO A 15 5.83 -6.38 8.09
CA PRO A 15 5.82 -5.84 9.44
C PRO A 15 7.13 -5.16 9.86
N ALA A 16 8.26 -5.57 9.28
CA ALA A 16 9.58 -4.99 9.54
C ALA A 16 9.88 -3.74 8.69
N MET A 17 8.98 -3.34 7.80
CA MET A 17 9.17 -2.17 6.95
C MET A 17 9.31 -0.88 7.77
N GLU A 18 10.35 -0.10 7.48
CA GLU A 18 10.52 1.23 8.04
C GLU A 18 9.33 2.13 7.66
N ARG A 19 8.85 2.89 8.66
CA ARG A 19 7.70 3.79 8.51
C ARG A 19 8.16 5.23 8.64
N HIS A 20 7.74 6.06 7.70
CA HIS A 20 8.00 7.49 7.68
C HIS A 20 6.69 8.27 7.84
N ALA A 21 6.80 9.54 8.23
CA ALA A 21 5.68 10.47 8.17
C ALA A 21 5.14 10.55 6.74
N LEU A 22 3.83 10.71 6.56
CA LEU A 22 3.20 10.78 5.23
C LEU A 22 3.74 11.93 4.38
N LEU A 23 4.09 13.03 5.04
CA LEU A 23 4.58 14.25 4.41
C LEU A 23 5.86 14.68 5.12
N ASP A 24 6.86 15.05 4.34
CA ASP A 24 8.06 15.73 4.81
C ASP A 24 7.98 17.20 4.37
N PHE A 25 7.15 17.97 5.09
CA PHE A 25 6.84 19.36 4.73
C PHE A 25 7.02 20.28 5.93
N GLY A 26 7.83 21.33 5.76
CA GLY A 26 8.22 22.26 6.83
C GLY A 26 7.16 23.27 7.27
N ALA A 27 5.93 23.18 6.79
CA ALA A 27 4.88 24.10 7.21
C ALA A 27 4.40 23.74 8.62
N GLY A 28 4.50 24.70 9.56
CA GLY A 28 4.20 24.46 10.96
C GLY A 28 2.78 23.98 11.26
N TYR A 29 1.80 24.21 10.36
CA TYR A 29 0.45 23.66 10.53
C TYR A 29 0.38 22.15 10.26
N ILE A 30 1.19 21.62 9.35
CA ILE A 30 1.32 20.17 9.13
C ILE A 30 2.03 19.52 10.31
N GLN A 31 3.09 20.14 10.82
CA GLN A 31 3.86 19.60 11.95
C GLN A 31 3.02 19.43 13.23
N ARG A 32 1.97 20.24 13.43
CA ARG A 32 1.09 20.12 14.60
C ARG A 32 0.25 18.85 14.62
N SER A 33 -0.08 18.28 13.45
CA SER A 33 -0.93 17.10 13.32
C SER A 33 -0.24 15.94 12.60
N ILE A 34 1.07 16.03 12.38
CA ILE A 34 1.81 15.04 11.57
C ILE A 34 1.73 13.63 12.16
N ASP A 35 1.66 13.51 13.49
CA ASP A 35 1.55 12.24 14.21
C ASP A 35 0.14 11.64 14.18
N GLU A 36 -0.87 12.43 13.81
CA GLU A 36 -2.25 11.97 13.63
C GLU A 36 -2.50 11.41 12.22
N LEU A 37 -1.60 11.73 11.28
CA LEU A 37 -1.70 11.26 9.91
C LEU A 37 -1.26 9.79 9.79
N PRO A 38 -1.77 9.05 8.78
CA PRO A 38 -1.23 7.74 8.43
C PRO A 38 0.29 7.82 8.19
N LYS A 39 1.00 6.70 8.36
CA LYS A 39 2.42 6.60 8.00
C LYS A 39 2.57 5.99 6.62
N GLN A 40 3.66 6.32 5.93
CA GLN A 40 4.04 5.70 4.66
C GLN A 40 5.24 4.76 4.86
N GLY A 41 5.40 3.81 3.95
CA GLY A 41 6.57 2.91 3.94
C GLY A 41 7.78 3.53 3.24
N ALA A 42 8.93 2.88 3.38
CA ALA A 42 10.18 3.30 2.74
C ALA A 42 10.19 3.15 1.20
N ALA A 43 9.33 2.27 0.65
CA ALA A 43 9.33 1.90 -0.76
C ALA A 43 7.92 1.70 -1.33
N TRP A 44 7.83 1.64 -2.67
CA TRP A 44 6.61 1.29 -3.40
C TRP A 44 6.10 -0.12 -3.00
N PRO A 45 4.78 -0.37 -2.94
CA PRO A 45 3.65 0.53 -3.19
C PRO A 45 3.27 1.43 -1.99
N TRP A 46 4.02 1.37 -0.89
CA TRP A 46 3.67 2.01 0.38
C TRP A 46 4.18 3.45 0.51
N ARG A 47 4.93 3.96 -0.47
CA ARG A 47 5.53 5.29 -0.48
C ARG A 47 4.88 6.21 -1.50
N LEU A 48 4.48 7.40 -1.06
CA LEU A 48 3.96 8.43 -1.94
C LEU A 48 5.12 9.11 -2.68
N ARG A 49 5.04 9.21 -4.01
CA ARG A 49 6.12 9.77 -4.84
C ARG A 49 5.99 11.28 -5.10
N MET A 50 4.81 11.86 -4.86
CA MET A 50 4.48 13.24 -5.26
C MET A 50 4.92 13.56 -6.70
N ASN A 51 4.78 12.59 -7.61
CA ASN A 51 5.23 12.70 -8.98
C ASN A 51 4.15 12.14 -9.91
N TYR A 52 3.50 13.05 -10.63
CA TYR A 52 2.34 12.71 -11.45
C TYR A 52 2.64 11.64 -12.52
N VAL A 53 3.76 11.75 -13.24
CA VAL A 53 4.12 10.82 -14.33
C VAL A 53 4.36 9.42 -13.75
N ALA A 54 5.11 9.35 -12.66
CA ALA A 54 5.34 8.13 -11.91
C ALA A 54 4.04 7.47 -11.42
N ASP A 55 3.11 8.27 -10.91
CA ASP A 55 1.83 7.79 -10.40
C ASP A 55 0.94 7.28 -11.56
N VAL A 56 0.93 7.96 -12.70
CA VAL A 56 0.21 7.49 -13.91
C VAL A 56 0.77 6.15 -14.40
N LEU A 57 2.09 5.99 -14.45
CA LEU A 57 2.69 4.71 -14.87
C LEU A 57 2.38 3.58 -13.88
N SER A 58 2.50 3.83 -12.58
CA SER A 58 2.29 2.80 -11.56
C SER A 58 0.82 2.47 -11.29
N ILE A 59 -0.07 3.47 -11.24
CA ILE A 59 -1.48 3.28 -10.86
C ILE A 59 -2.33 2.91 -12.08
N ARG A 60 -2.15 3.57 -13.23
CA ARG A 60 -2.99 3.32 -14.41
C ARG A 60 -2.50 2.15 -15.26
N HIS A 61 -1.19 1.96 -15.33
CA HIS A 61 -0.57 0.99 -16.23
C HIS A 61 0.19 -0.12 -15.50
N GLY A 62 0.39 0.00 -14.18
CA GLY A 62 1.05 -1.01 -13.37
C GLY A 62 0.16 -2.22 -13.13
N ALA A 63 0.80 -3.37 -12.93
CA ALA A 63 0.08 -4.59 -12.56
C ALA A 63 -0.44 -4.48 -11.12
N LEU A 64 -1.74 -4.77 -10.93
CA LEU A 64 -2.33 -4.83 -9.59
C LEU A 64 -1.82 -6.04 -8.79
N ALA A 65 -1.50 -7.14 -9.48
CA ALA A 65 -0.90 -8.32 -8.86
C ALA A 65 0.61 -8.12 -8.70
N ASP A 66 1.00 -7.38 -7.66
CA ASP A 66 2.39 -7.15 -7.30
C ASP A 66 2.84 -8.03 -6.12
N SER A 67 4.10 -7.87 -5.69
CA SER A 67 4.69 -8.65 -4.60
C SER A 67 4.07 -8.39 -3.22
N ALA A 68 3.36 -7.29 -3.04
CA ALA A 68 2.69 -6.97 -1.78
C ALA A 68 1.30 -7.62 -1.67
N MET A 69 0.73 -8.13 -2.76
CA MET A 69 -0.60 -8.75 -2.75
C MET A 69 -0.59 -10.18 -2.20
N GLU A 70 -1.43 -10.42 -1.18
CA GLU A 70 -1.77 -11.77 -0.72
C GLU A 70 -3.11 -12.22 -1.29
N PHE A 71 -3.13 -13.43 -1.84
CA PHE A 71 -4.33 -14.07 -2.38
C PHE A 71 -4.69 -15.29 -1.53
N ARG A 72 -5.94 -15.40 -1.09
CA ARG A 72 -6.43 -16.55 -0.30
C ARG A 72 -7.65 -17.16 -0.94
N ARG A 73 -7.68 -18.48 -0.93
CA ARG A 73 -8.84 -19.30 -1.31
C ARG A 73 -9.81 -19.40 -0.13
N PRO A 74 -11.09 -19.66 -0.37
CA PRO A 74 -12.04 -19.86 0.71
C PRO A 74 -11.59 -21.05 1.57
N HIS A 75 -11.66 -20.88 2.89
CA HIS A 75 -11.46 -21.98 3.82
C HIS A 75 -12.60 -22.99 3.62
N ALA A 76 -12.26 -24.27 3.41
CA ALA A 76 -13.26 -25.33 3.41
C ALA A 76 -13.92 -25.35 4.80
N LYS A 77 -15.25 -25.27 4.83
CA LYS A 77 -16.00 -25.33 6.08
C LYS A 77 -15.67 -26.66 6.78
N PRO A 78 -15.30 -26.68 8.06
CA PRO A 78 -15.16 -27.94 8.78
C PRO A 78 -16.55 -28.58 8.89
N ASP A 79 -16.60 -29.89 8.64
CA ASP A 79 -17.82 -30.71 8.78
C ASP A 79 -18.40 -30.69 10.20
#